data_AF-A0A6P8KVZ3-F1
#
_entry.id   AF-A0A6P8KVZ3-F1
#
_cell.length_a   1.000
_cell.length_b   1.000
_cell.length_c   1.000
_cell.angle_alpha   90.00
_cell.angle_beta   90.00
_cell.angle_gamma   90.00
#
_symmetry.space_group_name_H-M   'P 1'
#
loop_
_entity.id
_entity.type
_entity.pdbx_description
1 polymer ?
#
loop_
_entity_poly.entity_id
_entity_poly.type
_entity_poly.pdbx_seq_one_letter_code
_entity_poly.pdbx_strand_id
1 'polypeptide(L)'
;MAIFLAIFHLLLSVVSRAGISGGAQLFEQQKETAKKGSNYIKKHTDRQLLDDFSRRFRQKKRGTGTCTQSMSGYQYLDVKLKLRDPDSVTLTPVFFCGCIHSSLASIFGEIGGQTTLDIVKFSSSQKRSILRVPENFLDRVRVAIALIGYYQEVPCHFQVLSTSQKPLDFEESPEEFLAFN
;
A
#
# COMPACT_ATOMS: atom_id res chain seq x y z
N MET A 1 -12.38 27.58 -2.86
CA MET A 1 -11.73 26.91 -1.70
C MET A 1 -12.21 27.40 -0.32
N ALA A 2 -12.98 28.49 -0.21
CA ALA A 2 -13.48 28.99 1.09
C ALA A 2 -14.67 28.19 1.69
N ILE A 3 -15.42 27.47 0.86
CA ILE A 3 -16.65 26.76 1.29
C ILE A 3 -16.33 25.50 2.12
N PHE A 4 -15.22 24.82 1.85
CA PHE A 4 -14.82 23.60 2.58
C PHE A 4 -14.36 23.88 4.02
N LEU A 5 -13.70 25.02 4.27
CA LEU A 5 -13.30 25.42 5.63
C LEU A 5 -14.48 25.80 6.51
N ALA A 6 -15.55 26.37 5.93
CA ALA A 6 -16.75 26.74 6.67
C ALA A 6 -17.54 25.50 7.18
N ILE A 7 -17.58 24.43 6.37
CA ILE A 7 -18.26 23.17 6.74
C ILE A 7 -17.49 22.44 7.84
N PHE A 8 -16.16 22.48 7.81
CA PHE A 8 -15.32 21.86 8.83
C PHE A 8 -15.45 22.53 10.21
N HIS A 9 -15.51 23.86 10.25
CA HIS A 9 -15.73 24.60 11.50
C HIS A 9 -17.14 24.43 12.07
N LEU A 10 -18.15 24.22 11.21
CA LEU A 10 -19.52 23.98 11.66
C LEU A 10 -19.67 22.59 12.32
N LEU A 11 -18.97 21.57 11.80
CA LEU A 11 -18.96 20.22 12.36
C LEU A 11 -18.27 20.14 13.73
N LEU A 12 -17.16 20.86 13.94
CA LEU A 12 -16.50 20.92 15.26
C LEU A 12 -17.37 21.59 16.32
N SER A 13 -18.20 22.56 15.93
CA SER A 13 -19.08 23.28 16.85
C SER A 13 -20.27 22.44 17.34
N VAL A 14 -20.73 21.48 16.52
CA VAL A 14 -21.83 20.56 16.89
C VAL A 14 -21.34 19.50 17.89
N VAL A 15 -20.11 19.01 17.75
CA VAL A 15 -19.55 17.99 18.66
C VAL A 15 -19.32 18.53 20.07
N SER A 16 -19.01 19.83 20.22
CA SER A 16 -18.76 20.44 21.52
C SER A 16 -20.02 20.69 22.36
N ARG A 17 -21.22 20.61 21.76
CA ARG A 17 -22.51 20.80 22.45
C ARG A 17 -23.14 19.52 22.99
N ALA A 18 -22.66 18.34 22.59
CA ALA A 18 -23.12 17.06 23.15
C ALA A 18 -22.33 16.74 24.41
N GLY A 19 -22.67 17.41 25.52
CA GLY A 19 -22.13 17.14 26.84
C GLY A 19 -22.46 15.72 27.30
N ILE A 20 -21.54 14.77 27.06
CA ILE A 20 -21.55 13.45 27.69
C ILE A 20 -20.48 13.47 28.77
N SER A 21 -20.91 13.83 29.97
CA SER A 21 -20.14 13.74 31.21
C SER A 21 -20.29 12.33 31.76
N GLY A 22 -19.18 11.60 31.90
CA GLY A 22 -19.14 10.34 32.65
C GLY A 22 -18.46 9.21 31.88
N GLY A 23 -17.17 8.99 32.15
CA GLY A 23 -16.42 7.84 31.60
C GLY A 23 -14.92 8.05 31.42
N ALA A 24 -14.34 9.13 31.94
CA ALA A 24 -12.97 9.55 31.62
C ALA A 24 -11.84 8.91 32.46
N GLN A 25 -12.12 7.98 33.40
CA GLN A 25 -11.08 7.58 34.38
C GLN A 25 -10.73 6.10 34.49
N LEU A 26 -11.36 5.17 33.76
CA LEU A 26 -10.98 3.75 33.84
C LEU A 26 -10.48 3.12 32.52
N PHE A 27 -10.47 3.87 31.42
CA PHE A 27 -10.04 3.36 30.10
C PHE A 27 -8.69 3.93 29.61
N GLU A 28 -8.18 4.99 30.25
CA GLU A 28 -6.90 5.61 29.87
C GLU A 28 -5.68 4.84 30.39
N GLN A 29 -5.79 4.06 31.46
CA GLN A 29 -4.62 3.38 32.03
C GLN A 29 -4.19 2.10 31.29
N GLN A 30 -4.99 1.60 30.34
CA GLN A 30 -4.66 0.42 29.52
C GLN A 30 -4.26 0.78 28.07
N LYS A 31 -4.41 2.04 27.63
CA LYS A 31 -4.07 2.46 26.26
C LYS A 31 -2.66 3.05 26.13
N GLU A 32 -2.08 3.55 27.22
CA GLU A 32 -0.77 4.21 27.19
C GLU A 32 0.44 3.26 27.24
N THR A 33 0.34 2.08 27.85
CA THR A 33 1.47 1.15 27.97
C THR A 33 1.69 0.31 26.70
N ALA A 34 0.66 0.10 25.87
CA ALA A 34 0.80 -0.59 24.58
C ALA A 34 1.19 0.35 23.41
N LYS A 35 0.87 1.65 23.50
CA LYS A 35 1.17 2.61 22.44
C LYS A 35 2.61 3.12 22.43
N LYS A 36 3.30 3.18 23.58
CA LYS A 36 4.69 3.66 23.65
C LYS A 36 5.72 2.61 23.18
N GLY A 37 5.48 1.32 23.40
CA GLY A 37 6.41 0.25 22.98
C GLY A 37 6.38 -0.08 21.48
N SER A 38 5.20 0.01 20.83
CA SER A 38 5.05 -0.35 19.41
C SER A 38 5.52 0.76 18.45
N ASN A 39 5.42 2.03 18.87
CA ASN A 39 5.76 3.17 18.01
C ASN A 39 7.28 3.42 17.89
N TYR A 40 8.09 2.97 18.86
CA TYR A 40 9.54 3.20 18.84
C TYR A 40 10.32 2.07 18.15
N ILE A 41 9.86 0.82 18.27
CA ILE A 41 10.53 -0.34 17.65
C ILE A 41 10.18 -0.45 16.15
N LYS A 42 9.02 0.05 15.71
CA LYS A 42 8.62 0.00 14.30
C LYS A 42 9.20 1.13 13.43
N LYS A 43 9.54 2.27 14.02
CA LYS A 43 10.13 3.41 13.29
C LYS A 43 11.61 3.25 12.92
N HIS A 44 12.35 2.41 13.65
CA HIS A 44 13.80 2.28 13.45
C HIS A 44 14.16 1.26 12.36
N THR A 45 13.43 0.14 12.27
CA THR A 45 13.70 -0.91 11.27
C THR A 45 13.24 -0.51 9.86
N ASP A 46 12.07 0.13 9.74
CA ASP A 46 11.55 0.57 8.44
C ASP A 46 12.42 1.66 7.81
N ARG A 47 12.98 2.58 8.61
CA ARG A 47 13.89 3.62 8.11
C ARG A 47 15.22 3.03 7.64
N GLN A 48 15.79 2.08 8.38
CA GLN A 48 17.04 1.41 7.96
C GLN A 48 16.85 0.60 6.69
N LEU A 49 15.72 -0.08 6.52
CA LEU A 49 15.41 -0.83 5.30
C LEU A 49 15.20 0.13 4.12
N LEU A 50 14.45 1.22 4.31
CA LEU A 50 14.26 2.24 3.27
C LEU A 50 15.58 2.91 2.89
N ASP A 51 16.46 3.17 3.86
CA ASP A 51 17.80 3.73 3.64
C ASP A 51 18.73 2.74 2.93
N ASP A 52 18.70 1.45 3.29
CA ASP A 52 19.47 0.41 2.58
C ASP A 52 18.98 0.23 1.14
N PHE A 53 17.66 0.19 0.94
CA PHE A 53 17.07 0.18 -0.40
C PHE A 53 17.46 1.43 -1.18
N SER A 54 17.34 2.63 -0.59
CA SER A 54 17.73 3.90 -1.23
C SER A 54 19.22 3.93 -1.59
N ARG A 55 20.09 3.33 -0.77
CA ARG A 55 21.53 3.18 -1.05
C ARG A 55 21.78 2.22 -2.21
N ARG A 56 21.09 1.07 -2.27
CA ARG A 56 21.16 0.13 -3.40
C ARG A 56 20.73 0.78 -4.71
N PHE A 57 19.65 1.56 -4.70
CA PHE A 57 19.21 2.36 -5.83
C PHE A 57 20.27 3.35 -6.31
N ARG A 58 20.94 4.04 -5.38
CA ARG A 58 22.01 5.00 -5.71
C ARG A 58 23.26 4.29 -6.27
N GLN A 59 23.58 3.10 -5.79
CA GLN A 59 24.76 2.33 -6.23
C GLN A 59 24.57 1.68 -7.61
N LYS A 60 23.34 1.34 -8.02
CA LYS A 60 23.07 0.79 -9.36
C LYS A 60 23.31 1.78 -10.52
N LYS A 61 23.75 3.02 -10.25
CA LYS A 61 24.27 3.96 -11.25
C LYS A 61 25.76 3.79 -11.59
N ARG A 62 26.50 2.90 -10.92
CA ARG A 62 27.93 2.65 -11.19
C ARG A 62 28.23 1.15 -11.20
N GLY A 63 27.91 0.49 -12.31
CA GLY A 63 28.27 -0.91 -12.52
C GLY A 63 28.04 -1.29 -13.97
N THR A 64 29.13 -1.54 -14.69
CA THR A 64 29.14 -2.20 -15.99
C THR A 64 28.44 -3.55 -15.90
N GLY A 65 27.26 -3.65 -16.50
CA GLY A 65 26.50 -4.89 -16.69
C GLY A 65 25.50 -4.66 -17.80
N THR A 66 25.85 -5.12 -19.00
CA THR A 66 25.05 -5.21 -20.24
C THR A 66 23.84 -4.27 -20.34
N CYS A 67 24.00 -3.18 -21.09
CA CYS A 67 22.88 -2.39 -21.62
C CYS A 67 22.03 -3.24 -22.55
N THR A 68 20.99 -3.91 -22.03
CA THR A 68 19.72 -3.92 -22.74
C THR A 68 19.05 -2.59 -22.40
N GLN A 69 19.45 -1.53 -23.10
CA GLN A 69 18.64 -0.32 -23.19
C GLN A 69 17.38 -0.72 -23.95
N SER A 70 16.38 -1.19 -23.23
CA SER A 70 15.01 -1.20 -23.73
C SER A 70 14.55 0.26 -23.78
N MET A 71 14.34 0.78 -24.99
CA MET A 71 13.67 2.04 -25.22
C MET A 71 12.30 1.97 -24.51
N SER A 72 12.19 2.59 -23.32
CA SER A 72 10.97 2.70 -22.50
C SER A 72 10.10 1.44 -22.44
N GLY A 73 10.57 0.41 -21.73
CA GLY A 73 9.79 -0.81 -21.47
C GLY A 73 8.78 -0.66 -20.34
N TYR A 74 7.74 -1.50 -20.37
CA TYR A 74 6.85 -1.76 -19.24
C TYR A 74 7.11 -3.15 -18.67
N GLN A 75 6.90 -3.30 -17.37
CA GLN A 75 6.86 -4.59 -16.71
C GLN A 75 5.50 -4.79 -16.04
N TYR A 76 5.09 -6.04 -15.95
CA TYR A 76 3.82 -6.46 -15.37
C TYR A 76 4.07 -7.11 -14.01
N LEU A 77 3.33 -6.67 -13.00
CA LEU A 77 3.36 -7.19 -11.64
C LEU A 77 2.04 -7.89 -11.34
N ASP A 78 2.08 -9.15 -10.93
CA ASP A 78 0.94 -9.80 -10.27
C ASP A 78 1.00 -9.51 -8.77
N VAL A 79 -0.04 -8.87 -8.24
CA VAL A 79 -0.11 -8.39 -6.86
C VAL A 79 -1.34 -8.97 -6.19
N LYS A 80 -1.13 -9.68 -5.07
CA LYS A 80 -2.19 -10.21 -4.21
C LYS A 80 -2.32 -9.37 -2.95
N LEU A 81 -3.55 -9.04 -2.59
CA LEU A 81 -3.91 -8.38 -1.35
C LEU A 81 -4.44 -9.39 -0.34
N LYS A 82 -3.78 -9.47 0.83
CA LYS A 82 -4.27 -10.19 2.00
C LYS A 82 -4.81 -9.18 3.01
N LEU A 83 -6.07 -9.35 3.40
CA LEU A 83 -6.75 -8.53 4.39
C LEU A 83 -6.91 -9.37 5.66
N ARG A 84 -6.76 -8.74 6.83
CA ARG A 84 -7.06 -9.40 8.10
C ARG A 84 -8.55 -9.73 8.21
N ASP A 85 -9.39 -8.81 7.78
CA ASP A 85 -10.83 -8.94 7.78
C ASP A 85 -11.35 -8.54 6.39
N PRO A 86 -11.64 -9.51 5.50
CA PRO A 86 -11.96 -9.22 4.12
C PRO A 86 -13.40 -8.74 3.90
N ASP A 87 -14.31 -9.03 4.82
CA ASP A 87 -15.74 -8.75 4.65
C ASP A 87 -16.10 -7.32 5.08
N SER A 88 -15.21 -6.66 5.81
CA SER A 88 -15.39 -5.28 6.27
C SER A 88 -14.98 -4.21 5.26
N VAL A 89 -14.42 -4.58 4.10
CA VAL A 89 -13.94 -3.61 3.09
C VAL A 89 -14.42 -3.93 1.69
N THR A 90 -14.71 -2.88 0.93
CA THR A 90 -15.10 -3.03 -0.48
C THR A 90 -13.86 -2.94 -1.36
N LEU A 91 -13.46 -4.06 -1.95
CA LEU A 91 -12.30 -4.12 -2.83
C LEU A 91 -12.66 -3.59 -4.24
N THR A 92 -12.22 -2.36 -4.55
CA THR A 92 -12.40 -1.76 -5.89
C THR A 92 -11.06 -1.43 -6.55
N PRO A 93 -10.99 -1.40 -7.89
CA PRO A 93 -9.78 -1.01 -8.61
C PRO A 93 -9.28 0.38 -8.21
N VAL A 94 -10.22 1.31 -8.00
CA VAL A 94 -9.92 2.71 -7.62
C VAL A 94 -9.25 2.78 -6.25
N PHE A 95 -9.80 2.10 -5.25
CA PHE A 95 -9.19 2.08 -3.92
C PHE A 95 -7.87 1.32 -3.91
N PHE A 96 -7.76 0.23 -4.68
CA PHE A 96 -6.52 -0.53 -4.83
C PHE A 96 -5.39 0.34 -5.40
N CYS A 97 -5.63 1.00 -6.53
CA CYS A 97 -4.65 1.90 -7.14
C CYS A 97 -4.34 3.09 -6.23
N GLY A 98 -5.37 3.69 -5.63
CA GLY A 98 -5.24 4.82 -4.72
C GLY A 98 -4.35 4.51 -3.51
N CYS A 99 -4.43 3.31 -2.94
CA CYS A 99 -3.54 2.90 -1.86
C CYS A 99 -2.07 2.83 -2.30
N ILE A 100 -1.80 2.33 -3.51
CA ILE A 100 -0.44 2.25 -4.05
C ILE A 100 0.10 3.65 -4.35
N HIS A 101 -0.70 4.53 -4.97
CA HIS A 101 -0.32 5.92 -5.21
C HIS A 101 -0.06 6.70 -3.92
N SER A 102 -0.92 6.51 -2.90
CA SER A 102 -0.73 7.12 -1.58
C SER A 102 0.59 6.67 -0.94
N SER A 103 0.89 5.36 -1.01
CA SER A 103 2.17 4.82 -0.53
C SER A 103 3.36 5.39 -1.29
N LEU A 104 3.29 5.45 -2.62
CA LEU A 104 4.34 6.05 -3.46
C LEU A 104 4.58 7.51 -3.13
N ALA A 105 3.52 8.31 -2.97
CA ALA A 105 3.61 9.71 -2.61
C ALA A 105 4.17 9.90 -1.19
N SER A 106 3.78 9.05 -0.24
CA SER A 106 4.26 9.09 1.15
C SER A 106 5.75 8.75 1.26
N ILE A 107 6.23 7.75 0.52
CA ILE A 107 7.60 7.24 0.60
C ILE A 107 8.57 8.06 -0.27
N PHE A 108 8.16 8.39 -1.50
CA PHE A 108 9.04 9.00 -2.50
C PHE A 108 8.68 10.45 -2.83
N GLY A 109 7.71 11.04 -2.12
CA GLY A 109 7.29 12.42 -2.30
C GLY A 109 6.66 12.68 -3.68
N GLU A 110 6.86 13.89 -4.20
CA GLU A 110 6.28 14.35 -5.46
C GLU A 110 6.67 13.48 -6.66
N ILE A 111 7.91 12.96 -6.69
CA ILE A 111 8.38 12.05 -7.74
C ILE A 111 7.62 10.71 -7.70
N GLY A 112 7.29 10.22 -6.50
CA GLY A 112 6.45 9.04 -6.33
C GLY A 112 5.02 9.28 -6.79
N GLY A 113 4.45 10.43 -6.41
CA GLY A 113 3.08 10.81 -6.76
C GLY A 113 2.82 10.92 -8.26
N GLN A 114 3.82 11.30 -9.05
CA GLN A 114 3.72 11.37 -10.52
C GLN A 114 3.95 10.02 -11.24
N THR A 115 4.18 8.93 -10.50
CA THR A 115 4.38 7.60 -11.11
C THR A 115 3.09 7.15 -11.77
N THR A 116 3.12 6.86 -13.08
CA THR A 116 1.98 6.29 -13.81
C THR A 116 1.87 4.79 -13.53
N LEU A 117 0.72 4.35 -13.04
CA LEU A 117 0.39 2.94 -12.81
C LEU A 117 -0.94 2.61 -13.48
N ASP A 118 -0.95 1.56 -14.28
CA ASP A 118 -2.18 1.08 -14.92
C ASP A 118 -2.57 -0.29 -14.36
N ILE A 119 -3.85 -0.42 -14.00
CA ILE A 119 -4.45 -1.72 -13.69
C ILE A 119 -4.83 -2.38 -15.01
N VAL A 120 -4.17 -3.47 -15.36
CA VAL A 120 -4.44 -4.26 -16.58
C VAL A 120 -5.59 -5.24 -16.32
N LYS A 121 -5.55 -5.92 -15.18
CA LYS A 121 -6.58 -6.85 -14.72
C LYS A 121 -6.80 -6.71 -13.23
N PHE A 122 -8.03 -6.94 -12.81
CA PHE A 122 -8.43 -6.86 -11.42
C PHE A 122 -9.49 -7.90 -11.12
N SER A 123 -9.28 -8.67 -10.05
CA SER A 123 -10.22 -9.66 -9.56
C SER A 123 -10.48 -9.41 -8.08
N SER A 124 -11.71 -9.00 -7.77
CA SER A 124 -12.16 -8.82 -6.39
C SER A 124 -12.26 -10.15 -5.65
N SER A 125 -12.69 -11.22 -6.32
CA SER A 125 -12.81 -12.56 -5.74
C SER A 125 -11.45 -13.13 -5.31
N GLN A 126 -10.45 -13.05 -6.18
CA GLN A 126 -9.10 -13.54 -5.88
C GLN A 126 -8.26 -12.55 -5.05
N LYS A 127 -8.75 -11.31 -4.87
CA LYS A 127 -8.02 -10.19 -4.29
C LYS A 127 -6.68 -9.96 -4.99
N ARG A 128 -6.67 -10.09 -6.31
CA ARG A 128 -5.49 -10.00 -7.17
C ARG A 128 -5.64 -8.92 -8.22
N SER A 129 -4.53 -8.28 -8.56
CA SER A 129 -4.46 -7.31 -9.63
C SER A 129 -3.15 -7.43 -10.39
N ILE A 130 -3.23 -7.26 -11.70
CA ILE A 130 -2.07 -7.16 -12.59
C ILE A 130 -1.85 -5.69 -12.90
N LEU A 131 -0.70 -5.18 -12.50
CA LEU A 131 -0.28 -3.80 -12.72
C LEU A 131 0.72 -3.73 -13.85
N ARG A 132 0.56 -2.74 -14.73
CA ARG A 132 1.59 -2.34 -15.70
C ARG A 132 2.37 -1.17 -15.13
N VAL A 133 3.69 -1.31 -15.07
CA VAL A 133 4.60 -0.35 -14.44
C VAL A 133 5.73 0.00 -15.40
N PRO A 134 6.07 1.29 -15.57
CA PRO A 134 7.28 1.69 -16.28
C PRO A 134 8.52 1.09 -15.60
N GLU A 135 9.46 0.54 -16.39
CA GLU A 135 10.64 -0.16 -15.88
C GLU A 135 11.50 0.71 -14.94
N ASN A 136 11.59 2.02 -15.21
CA ASN A 136 12.30 3.00 -14.39
C ASN A 136 11.68 3.22 -13.00
N PHE A 137 10.41 2.85 -12.78
CA PHE A 137 9.70 2.98 -11.51
C PHE A 137 9.43 1.63 -10.83
N LEU A 138 9.73 0.52 -11.48
CA LEU A 138 9.42 -0.83 -11.00
C LEU A 138 9.84 -1.08 -9.55
N ASP A 139 11.11 -0.85 -9.25
CA ASP A 139 11.65 -1.15 -7.93
C ASP A 139 11.03 -0.23 -6.86
N ARG A 140 10.69 1.03 -7.20
CA ARG A 140 10.02 1.95 -6.27
C ARG A 140 8.60 1.48 -5.97
N VAL A 141 7.89 1.03 -7.00
CA VAL A 141 6.54 0.48 -6.87
C VAL A 141 6.56 -0.77 -6.01
N ARG A 142 7.53 -1.67 -6.18
CA ARG A 142 7.69 -2.85 -5.32
C ARG A 142 7.90 -2.49 -3.85
N VAL A 143 8.77 -1.52 -3.57
CA VAL A 143 9.00 -1.02 -2.20
C VAL A 143 7.74 -0.39 -1.64
N ALA A 144 7.07 0.47 -2.41
CA ALA A 144 5.82 1.10 -1.97
C ALA A 144 4.73 0.08 -1.66
N ILE A 145 4.55 -0.93 -2.51
CA ILE A 145 3.59 -2.02 -2.32
C ILE A 145 3.91 -2.80 -1.04
N ALA A 146 5.18 -3.18 -0.83
CA ALA A 146 5.60 -3.96 0.34
C ALA A 146 5.38 -3.23 1.68
N LEU A 147 5.36 -1.90 1.66
CA LEU A 147 5.19 -1.06 2.85
C LEU A 147 3.74 -0.67 3.14
N ILE A 148 2.77 -1.05 2.30
CA ILE A 148 1.35 -0.82 2.59
C ILE A 148 0.91 -1.78 3.71
N GLY A 149 0.56 -1.21 4.86
CA GLY A 149 0.08 -1.95 6.03
C GLY A 149 -1.41 -1.85 6.30
N TYR A 150 -2.13 -0.96 5.62
CA TYR A 150 -3.55 -0.72 5.82
C TYR A 150 -4.27 -0.48 4.48
N TYR A 151 -5.47 -1.04 4.36
CA TYR A 151 -6.38 -0.82 3.25
C TYR A 151 -7.76 -0.50 3.83
N GLN A 152 -8.26 0.72 3.61
CA GLN A 152 -9.53 1.19 4.20
C GLN A 152 -9.61 0.91 5.72
N GLU A 153 -8.58 1.33 6.48
CA GLU A 153 -8.44 1.10 7.94
C GLU A 153 -8.29 -0.37 8.37
N VAL A 154 -8.38 -1.33 7.46
CA VAL A 154 -8.15 -2.75 7.76
C VAL A 154 -6.67 -3.10 7.59
N PRO A 155 -6.03 -3.72 8.59
CA PRO A 155 -4.66 -4.22 8.47
C PRO A 155 -4.54 -5.17 7.27
N CYS A 156 -3.57 -4.89 6.41
CA CYS A 156 -3.40 -5.63 5.16
C CYS A 156 -1.93 -5.96 4.88
N HIS A 157 -1.72 -6.83 3.91
CA HIS A 157 -0.43 -7.16 3.36
C HIS A 157 -0.55 -7.32 1.85
N PHE A 158 0.13 -6.44 1.11
CA PHE A 158 0.28 -6.60 -0.32
C PHE A 158 1.50 -7.47 -0.62
N GLN A 159 1.32 -8.45 -1.50
CA GLN A 159 2.35 -9.38 -1.90
C GLN A 159 2.48 -9.37 -3.42
N VAL A 160 3.68 -9.07 -3.93
CA VAL A 160 4.02 -9.28 -5.34
C VAL A 160 4.29 -10.77 -5.54
N LEU A 161 3.51 -11.43 -6.38
CA LEU A 161 3.62 -12.86 -6.65
C LEU A 161 4.61 -13.14 -7.78
N SER A 162 4.49 -12.40 -8.87
CA SER A 162 5.32 -12.58 -10.05
C SER A 162 5.61 -11.24 -10.73
N THR A 163 6.64 -11.22 -11.57
CA THR A 163 6.97 -10.08 -12.42
C THR A 163 7.43 -10.58 -13.77
N SER A 164 6.91 -9.97 -14.83
CA SER A 164 7.22 -10.37 -16.20
C SER A 164 7.33 -9.14 -17.11
N GLN A 165 8.13 -9.26 -18.16
CA GLN A 165 8.17 -8.27 -19.25
C GLN A 165 6.98 -8.44 -20.21
N LYS A 166 6.35 -9.62 -20.23
CA LYS A 166 5.16 -9.91 -21.04
C LYS A 166 3.90 -9.72 -20.19
N PRO A 167 2.75 -9.37 -20.81
CA PRO A 167 1.47 -9.31 -20.11
C PRO A 167 1.20 -10.60 -19.34
N LEU A 168 0.83 -10.46 -18.07
CA LEU A 168 0.46 -11.57 -17.20
C LEU A 168 -1.04 -11.86 -17.33
N ASP A 169 -1.42 -13.06 -16.92
CA ASP A 169 -2.81 -13.42 -16.64
C ASP A 169 -2.91 -14.04 -15.24
N PHE A 170 -4.12 -14.11 -14.71
CA PHE A 170 -4.34 -14.90 -13.51
C PHE A 170 -4.20 -16.38 -13.88
N GLU A 171 -3.28 -17.08 -13.23
CA GLU A 171 -3.35 -18.54 -13.26
C GLU A 171 -4.65 -18.97 -12.56
N GLU A 172 -5.54 -19.63 -13.29
CA GLU A 172 -6.66 -20.35 -12.69
C GLU A 172 -6.06 -21.40 -11.77
N SER A 173 -6.07 -21.15 -10.45
CA SER A 173 -5.77 -22.22 -9.51
C SER A 173 -6.83 -23.29 -9.72
N PRO A 174 -6.49 -24.53 -10.10
CA PRO A 174 -7.44 -25.61 -10.03
C PRO A 174 -7.95 -25.65 -8.60
N GLU A 175 -9.27 -25.58 -8.43
CA GLU A 175 -9.91 -25.74 -7.13
C GLU A 175 -9.27 -26.95 -6.45
N GLU A 176 -8.78 -26.76 -5.21
CA GLU A 176 -8.31 -27.87 -4.39
C GLU A 176 -9.49 -28.83 -4.21
N PHE A 177 -9.62 -29.80 -5.12
CA PHE A 177 -10.39 -31.00 -4.92
C PHE A 177 -9.73 -31.74 -3.76
N LEU A 178 -10.09 -31.34 -2.54
CA LEU A 178 -9.89 -32.16 -1.35
C LEU A 178 -10.82 -33.36 -1.51
N ALA A 179 -10.35 -34.37 -2.24
CA ALA A 179 -10.91 -35.70 -2.21
C ALA A 179 -10.69 -36.24 -0.79
N PHE A 180 -11.74 -36.23 0.02
CA PHE A 180 -11.80 -37.07 1.21
C PHE A 180 -11.91 -38.51 0.75
N ASN A 181 -10.91 -39.32 1.06
CA ASN A 181 -10.96 -40.78 0.96
C ASN A 181 -10.74 -41.37 2.35
#